data_AF-A0A7V9BB27-F1
#
_entry.id   AF-A0A7V9BB27-F1
#
_cell.length_a   1.000
_cell.length_b   1.000
_cell.length_c   1.000
_cell.angle_alpha   90.00
_cell.angle_beta   90.00
_cell.angle_gamma   90.00
#
_symmetry.space_group_name_H-M   'P 1'
#
loop_
_entity.id
_entity.type
_entity.pdbx_description
1 polymer ?
#
loop_
_entity_poly.entity_id
_entity_poly.type
_entity_poly.pdbx_seq_one_letter_code
_entity_poly.pdbx_strand_id
1 'polypeptide(L)'
;MRQLSLLLFVLAGCNPDSPFDDDPVDPTGPTEQYGFVTVLGADTVGAEQVTRSADAMISESVDRWPLVRFRHTEYAISPDGRLTRMTMAVSTPSGATPVERWRKVRARFAEDSVHVTIEDSSGITGRSFATAGALVVPHISMQYAPIEFAIASAIKRAAATGRAGDTLLFRQFYPDRDVGPRFVLHCGRVIRTNSGRVELRHDWLAGTADVTIDSSGRMLTYSGQRTTYKVLVTRTAAPPDIDAIRASLAADERQRGPAPLSVRDTARVEVGSALLLVDYGRPLRRGRMLLGNVIGFDQVWRTGANEATHFTTSSPITIAGLNVPAGSYTLWTMPHADGVELIVNRQTGQWGTSYDPTQDLGRVPMQHEEVGQSIEAFTIRLTTDGPTHATMVFEWGTFRWTAPLVLR
;
A
#
# COMPACT_ATOMS: atom_id res chain seq x y z
N MET A 1 51.44 1.18 25.55
CA MET A 1 51.90 0.59 24.27
C MET A 1 51.60 -0.90 24.34
N ARG A 2 50.80 -1.58 23.51
CA ARG A 2 50.07 -1.32 22.26
C ARG A 2 48.79 -2.20 22.31
N GLN A 3 47.72 -1.75 21.67
CA GLN A 3 46.40 -2.39 21.59
C GLN A 3 46.44 -3.73 20.83
N LEU A 4 45.70 -4.73 21.33
CA LEU A 4 45.27 -5.90 20.57
C LEU A 4 44.11 -5.50 19.65
N SER A 5 44.26 -5.69 18.34
CA SER A 5 43.17 -5.68 17.37
C SER A 5 42.83 -7.12 17.01
N LEU A 6 41.61 -7.55 17.36
CA LEU A 6 41.06 -8.85 16.97
C LEU A 6 40.29 -8.63 15.65
N LEU A 7 40.91 -9.00 14.52
CA LEU A 7 40.23 -9.06 13.23
C LEU A 7 39.37 -10.33 13.19
N LEU A 8 38.05 -10.17 13.26
CA LEU A 8 37.09 -11.23 13.00
C LEU A 8 36.90 -11.34 11.47
N PHE A 9 37.56 -12.29 10.83
CA PHE A 9 37.28 -12.66 9.45
C PHE A 9 35.91 -13.37 9.40
N VAL A 10 34.91 -12.73 8.81
CA VAL A 10 33.68 -13.40 8.38
C VAL A 10 34.04 -14.20 7.13
N LEU A 11 34.19 -15.52 7.29
CA LEU A 11 34.29 -16.45 6.17
C LEU A 11 32.94 -16.45 5.44
N ALA A 12 32.90 -15.84 4.26
CA ALA A 12 31.85 -16.09 3.27
C ALA A 12 31.93 -17.57 2.87
N GLY A 13 30.96 -18.36 3.33
CA GLY A 13 30.81 -19.74 2.88
C GLY A 13 30.32 -19.73 1.43
N CYS A 14 31.23 -19.96 0.48
CA CYS A 14 30.84 -20.39 -0.86
C CYS A 14 30.17 -21.76 -0.75
N ASN A 15 28.85 -21.81 -0.91
CA ASN A 15 28.13 -23.06 -1.12
C ASN A 15 28.05 -23.30 -2.65
N PRO A 16 28.87 -24.19 -3.23
CA PRO A 16 28.92 -24.41 -4.69
C PRO A 16 27.65 -25.05 -5.26
N ASP A 17 26.72 -25.49 -4.40
CA ASP A 17 25.44 -26.11 -4.80
C ASP A 17 24.24 -25.16 -4.73
N SER A 18 24.44 -23.84 -4.52
CA SER A 18 23.35 -22.88 -4.69
C SER A 18 23.06 -22.70 -6.18
N PRO A 19 21.85 -23.05 -6.70
CA PRO A 19 21.49 -22.74 -8.09
C PRO A 19 21.32 -21.24 -8.35
N PHE A 20 21.61 -20.40 -7.35
CA PHE A 20 21.55 -18.95 -7.42
C PHE A 20 22.92 -18.36 -7.17
N ASP A 21 23.47 -17.79 -8.24
CA ASP A 21 24.61 -16.89 -8.19
C ASP A 21 24.20 -15.60 -7.45
N ASP A 22 24.68 -15.47 -6.21
CA ASP A 22 24.44 -14.35 -5.31
C ASP A 22 25.58 -13.31 -5.40
N ASP A 23 26.39 -13.35 -6.46
CA ASP A 23 27.46 -12.39 -6.67
C ASP A 23 26.91 -10.96 -6.67
N PRO A 24 27.55 -10.01 -5.96
CA PRO A 24 27.12 -8.62 -5.94
C PRO A 24 26.98 -8.06 -7.35
N VAL A 25 25.93 -7.28 -7.59
CA VAL A 25 25.87 -6.47 -8.81
C VAL A 25 26.85 -5.30 -8.66
N ASP A 26 27.95 -5.33 -9.41
CA ASP A 26 28.91 -4.21 -9.47
C ASP A 26 28.65 -3.33 -10.70
N PRO A 27 28.25 -2.05 -10.54
CA PRO A 27 28.04 -1.14 -11.66
C PRO A 27 29.33 -0.89 -12.45
N THR A 28 29.34 -1.20 -13.76
CA THR A 28 30.57 -1.08 -14.57
C THR A 28 30.80 0.31 -15.18
N GLY A 29 29.90 1.26 -14.95
CA GLY A 29 29.92 2.59 -15.56
C GLY A 29 29.52 3.73 -14.62
N PRO A 30 29.38 4.97 -15.14
CA PRO A 30 28.98 6.13 -14.34
C PRO A 30 27.67 5.87 -13.59
N THR A 31 27.65 6.24 -12.31
CA THR A 31 26.49 6.08 -11.45
C THR A 31 25.80 7.41 -11.16
N GLU A 32 24.48 7.40 -11.20
CA GLU A 32 23.62 8.45 -10.63
C GLU A 32 23.19 8.01 -9.22
N GLN A 33 23.17 8.96 -8.28
CA GLN A 33 22.58 8.76 -6.96
C GLN A 33 21.41 9.71 -6.76
N TYR A 34 20.34 9.18 -6.17
CA TYR A 34 19.11 9.91 -5.87
C TYR A 34 18.34 9.17 -4.78
N GLY A 35 17.19 9.69 -4.38
CA GLY A 35 16.30 8.98 -3.47
C GLY A 35 14.83 9.22 -3.72
N PHE A 36 14.02 8.49 -2.96
CA PHE A 36 12.58 8.70 -2.86
C PHE A 36 12.19 8.80 -1.39
N VAL A 37 11.32 9.76 -1.08
CA VAL A 37 10.69 9.86 0.24
C VAL A 37 9.19 9.67 0.05
N THR A 38 8.65 8.67 0.73
CA THR A 38 7.24 8.30 0.70
C THR A 38 6.57 8.76 1.99
N VAL A 39 5.54 9.59 1.86
CA VAL A 39 4.77 10.12 2.99
C VAL A 39 3.30 9.76 2.89
N LEU A 40 2.67 9.56 4.04
CA LEU A 40 1.22 9.46 4.17
C LEU A 40 0.73 10.63 5.03
N GLY A 41 0.34 11.73 4.39
CA GLY A 41 0.11 12.98 5.12
C GLY A 41 1.43 13.49 5.67
N ALA A 42 1.47 13.77 6.98
CA ALA A 42 2.67 14.22 7.68
C ALA A 42 3.68 13.09 8.02
N ASP A 43 3.26 11.83 7.94
CA ASP A 43 4.11 10.70 8.36
C ASP A 43 5.02 10.25 7.22
N THR A 44 6.32 10.13 7.48
CA THR A 44 7.23 9.39 6.58
C THR A 44 6.99 7.90 6.78
N VAL A 45 6.59 7.21 5.71
CA VAL A 45 6.24 5.78 5.72
C VAL A 45 7.22 4.90 4.94
N GLY A 46 8.08 5.53 4.13
CA GLY A 46 9.20 4.86 3.49
C GLY A 46 10.21 5.85 2.93
N ALA A 47 11.44 5.37 2.75
CA ALA A 47 12.50 6.10 2.09
C ALA A 47 13.41 5.14 1.32
N GLU A 48 13.98 5.62 0.22
CA GLU A 48 14.93 4.89 -0.61
C GLU A 48 16.11 5.79 -0.97
N GLN A 49 17.31 5.23 -0.93
CA GLN A 49 18.50 5.73 -1.60
C GLN A 49 18.80 4.77 -2.75
N VAL A 50 18.94 5.34 -3.95
CA VAL A 50 19.15 4.58 -5.18
C VAL A 50 20.48 4.98 -5.80
N THR A 51 21.28 3.97 -6.14
CA THR A 51 22.46 4.11 -7.01
C THR A 51 22.17 3.39 -8.31
N ARG A 52 22.32 4.08 -9.44
CA ARG A 52 21.93 3.54 -10.75
C ARG A 52 22.98 3.80 -11.83
N SER A 53 23.28 2.79 -12.62
CA SER A 53 24.07 2.87 -13.86
C SER A 53 23.23 2.37 -15.06
N ALA A 54 23.86 2.16 -16.22
CA ALA A 54 23.22 1.58 -17.38
C ALA A 54 22.86 0.09 -17.21
N ASP A 55 23.66 -0.63 -16.42
CA ASP A 55 23.64 -2.08 -16.23
C ASP A 55 23.22 -2.52 -14.82
N ALA A 56 23.06 -1.60 -13.89
CA ALA A 56 22.74 -1.91 -12.50
C ALA A 56 21.83 -0.86 -11.84
N MET A 57 21.04 -1.30 -10.86
CA MET A 57 20.35 -0.43 -9.91
C MET A 57 20.42 -1.07 -8.52
N ILE A 58 20.89 -0.32 -7.53
CA ILE A 58 20.99 -0.74 -6.14
C ILE A 58 20.11 0.20 -5.30
N SER A 59 19.23 -0.35 -4.47
CA SER A 59 18.34 0.39 -3.59
C SER A 59 18.55 -0.02 -2.13
N GLU A 60 18.94 0.95 -1.31
CA GLU A 60 18.89 0.90 0.14
C GLU A 60 17.58 1.53 0.59
N SER A 61 16.79 0.78 1.33
CA SER A 61 15.43 1.22 1.65
C SER A 61 15.00 0.87 3.06
N VAL A 62 14.01 1.64 3.51
CA VAL A 62 13.29 1.42 4.76
C VAL A 62 11.81 1.73 4.57
N ASP A 63 10.95 0.88 5.10
CA ASP A 63 9.51 1.09 5.18
C ASP A 63 8.98 0.75 6.59
N ARG A 64 7.80 1.26 6.93
CA ARG A 64 7.13 0.97 8.21
C ARG A 64 5.69 0.53 8.02
N TRP A 65 5.46 -0.75 7.69
CA TRP A 65 4.10 -1.30 7.69
C TRP A 65 3.95 -2.84 7.71
N PRO A 66 3.30 -3.45 8.73
CA PRO A 66 3.05 -2.91 10.06
C PRO A 66 4.34 -2.82 10.89
N LEU A 67 5.38 -3.51 10.44
CA LEU A 67 6.71 -3.53 11.04
C LEU A 67 7.68 -2.68 10.24
N VAL A 68 8.71 -2.17 10.92
CA VAL A 68 9.86 -1.55 10.27
C VAL A 68 10.66 -2.63 9.53
N ARG A 69 10.84 -2.42 8.22
CA ARG A 69 11.64 -3.29 7.35
C ARG A 69 12.77 -2.53 6.70
N PHE A 70 13.93 -3.14 6.66
CA PHE A 70 15.10 -2.67 5.93
C PHE A 70 15.33 -3.57 4.75
N ARG A 71 15.68 -2.97 3.60
CA ARG A 71 16.05 -3.76 2.43
C ARG A 71 17.28 -3.21 1.75
N HIS A 72 18.10 -4.16 1.34
CA HIS A 72 19.14 -3.98 0.35
C HIS A 72 18.70 -4.74 -0.89
N THR A 73 18.54 -4.04 -2.01
CA THR A 73 18.05 -4.65 -3.25
C THR A 73 18.98 -4.32 -4.40
N GLU A 74 19.44 -5.33 -5.12
CA GLU A 74 20.27 -5.18 -6.31
C GLU A 74 19.50 -5.68 -7.53
N TYR A 75 19.67 -4.96 -8.63
CA TYR A 75 19.08 -5.25 -9.92
C TYR A 75 20.17 -5.24 -10.98
N ALA A 76 20.28 -6.32 -11.75
CA ALA A 76 21.06 -6.32 -12.99
C ALA A 76 20.13 -5.97 -14.16
N ILE A 77 20.61 -5.09 -15.04
CA ILE A 77 19.87 -4.52 -16.16
C ILE A 77 20.60 -4.90 -17.45
N SER A 78 19.88 -5.49 -18.41
CA SER A 78 20.42 -5.76 -19.74
C SER A 78 20.50 -4.47 -20.58
N PRO A 79 21.35 -4.43 -21.62
CA PRO A 79 21.49 -3.27 -22.50
C PRO A 79 20.17 -2.79 -23.15
N ASP A 80 19.21 -3.69 -23.35
CA ASP A 80 17.87 -3.39 -23.88
C ASP A 80 16.91 -2.79 -22.83
N GLY A 81 17.35 -2.63 -21.58
CA GLY A 81 16.61 -1.99 -20.49
C GLY A 81 15.62 -2.91 -19.78
N ARG A 82 15.89 -4.23 -19.73
CA ARG A 82 15.14 -5.20 -18.93
C ARG A 82 15.91 -5.55 -17.67
N LEU A 83 15.19 -5.94 -16.62
CA LEU A 83 15.82 -6.65 -15.51
C LEU A 83 16.23 -8.04 -16.01
N THR A 84 17.42 -8.50 -15.59
CA THR A 84 17.91 -9.88 -15.80
C THR A 84 18.03 -10.63 -14.48
N ARG A 85 18.33 -9.90 -13.40
CA ARG A 85 18.45 -10.42 -12.04
C ARG A 85 17.94 -9.41 -11.03
N MET A 86 17.37 -9.93 -9.95
CA MET A 86 17.11 -9.21 -8.71
C MET A 86 17.58 -10.07 -7.53
N THR A 87 18.26 -9.46 -6.57
CA THR A 87 18.51 -10.00 -5.23
C THR A 87 18.01 -8.98 -4.22
N MET A 88 17.33 -9.42 -3.17
CA MET A 88 16.82 -8.55 -2.12
C MET A 88 17.01 -9.21 -0.77
N ALA A 89 17.79 -8.60 0.10
CA ALA A 89 17.87 -8.95 1.51
C ALA A 89 16.89 -8.07 2.29
N VAL A 90 16.03 -8.69 3.08
CA VAL A 90 15.03 -8.04 3.93
C VAL A 90 15.35 -8.35 5.37
N SER A 91 15.39 -7.32 6.22
CA SER A 91 15.50 -7.45 7.67
C SER A 91 14.31 -6.78 8.34
N THR A 92 13.68 -7.49 9.27
CA THR A 92 12.58 -6.98 10.12
C THR A 92 12.99 -7.15 11.58
N PRO A 93 13.70 -6.20 12.18
CA PRO A 93 14.30 -6.38 13.52
C PRO A 93 13.29 -6.78 14.61
N SER A 94 12.06 -6.28 14.52
CA SER A 94 10.98 -6.53 15.48
C SER A 94 10.06 -7.70 15.10
N GLY A 95 10.42 -8.50 14.09
CA GLY A 95 9.67 -9.70 13.70
C GLY A 95 9.51 -10.68 14.87
N ALA A 96 8.29 -11.16 15.09
CA ALA A 96 7.98 -12.02 16.23
C ALA A 96 8.59 -13.42 16.06
N THR A 97 8.60 -13.93 14.83
CA THR A 97 9.11 -15.26 14.47
C THR A 97 10.42 -15.18 13.67
N PRO A 98 11.24 -16.25 13.64
CA PRO A 98 12.42 -16.31 12.78
C PRO A 98 12.11 -16.06 11.29
N VAL A 99 10.95 -16.54 10.82
CA VAL A 99 10.48 -16.36 9.43
C VAL A 99 10.21 -14.88 9.11
N GLU A 100 9.72 -14.10 10.09
CA GLU A 100 9.45 -12.68 9.89
C GLU A 100 10.70 -11.81 9.92
N ARG A 101 11.75 -12.25 10.65
CA ARG A 101 12.93 -11.42 10.95
C ARG A 101 13.84 -11.20 9.76
N TRP A 102 13.90 -12.15 8.84
CA TRP A 102 14.72 -12.01 7.65
C TRP A 102 14.13 -12.79 6.48
N ARG A 103 14.40 -12.30 5.28
CA ARG A 103 14.06 -12.98 4.03
C ARG A 103 15.07 -12.58 2.95
N LYS A 104 15.40 -13.52 2.07
CA LYS A 104 16.13 -13.24 0.83
C LYS A 104 15.25 -13.58 -0.36
N VAL A 105 15.01 -12.61 -1.24
CA VAL A 105 14.25 -12.79 -2.47
C VAL A 105 15.20 -12.73 -3.65
N ARG A 106 15.07 -13.68 -4.56
CA ARG A 106 15.81 -13.71 -5.82
C ARG A 106 14.84 -13.81 -6.98
N ALA A 107 15.10 -13.09 -8.05
CA ALA A 107 14.38 -13.26 -9.29
C ALA A 107 15.33 -13.32 -10.48
N ARG A 108 15.13 -14.29 -11.37
CA ARG A 108 15.80 -14.43 -12.66
C ARG A 108 14.80 -14.13 -13.75
N PHE A 109 15.15 -13.17 -14.59
CA PHE A 109 14.28 -12.68 -15.66
C PHE A 109 14.87 -13.16 -16.98
N ALA A 110 14.20 -14.11 -17.61
CA ALA A 110 14.50 -14.53 -18.97
C ALA A 110 13.70 -13.69 -19.97
N GLU A 111 13.85 -14.02 -21.25
CA GLU A 111 13.10 -13.37 -22.33
C GLU A 111 11.59 -13.58 -22.15
N ASP A 112 11.17 -14.82 -21.92
CA ASP A 112 9.77 -15.27 -21.92
C ASP A 112 9.27 -15.78 -20.56
N SER A 113 10.11 -15.72 -19.53
CA SER A 113 9.78 -16.24 -18.20
C SER A 113 10.46 -15.46 -17.08
N VAL A 114 9.93 -15.57 -15.87
CA VAL A 114 10.56 -15.10 -14.64
C VAL A 114 10.48 -16.21 -13.59
N HIS A 115 11.59 -16.48 -12.93
CA HIS A 115 11.65 -17.42 -11.82
C HIS A 115 11.96 -16.64 -10.54
N VAL A 116 11.08 -16.75 -9.54
CA VAL A 116 11.23 -16.06 -8.25
C VAL A 116 11.44 -17.11 -7.16
N THR A 117 12.45 -16.91 -6.32
CA THR A 117 12.65 -17.68 -5.09
C THR A 117 12.66 -16.79 -3.86
N ILE A 118 12.13 -17.35 -2.78
CA ILE A 118 12.11 -16.76 -1.45
C ILE A 118 12.77 -17.75 -0.51
N GLU A 119 13.77 -17.26 0.21
CA GLU A 119 14.48 -17.95 1.26
C GLU A 119 14.23 -17.24 2.59
N ASP A 120 13.90 -18.02 3.61
CA ASP A 120 13.81 -17.57 5.01
C ASP A 120 14.14 -18.74 5.93
N SER A 121 13.89 -18.61 7.24
CA SER A 121 14.21 -19.67 8.20
C SER A 121 13.43 -20.99 8.00
N SER A 122 12.37 -21.00 7.18
CA SER A 122 11.62 -22.21 6.84
C SER A 122 12.21 -22.98 5.64
N GLY A 123 13.15 -22.37 4.92
CA GLY A 123 13.79 -22.95 3.73
C GLY A 123 13.60 -22.07 2.49
N ILE A 124 13.74 -22.70 1.32
CA ILE A 124 13.66 -22.03 0.02
C ILE A 124 12.42 -22.50 -0.72
N THR A 125 11.60 -21.55 -1.18
CA THR A 125 10.44 -21.80 -2.05
C THR A 125 10.57 -21.01 -3.34
N GLY A 126 10.02 -21.53 -4.44
CA GLY A 126 10.20 -20.93 -5.75
C GLY A 126 9.03 -21.15 -6.70
N ARG A 127 8.83 -20.22 -7.62
CA ARG A 127 7.80 -20.31 -8.66
C ARG A 127 8.24 -19.62 -9.94
N SER A 128 8.00 -20.28 -11.07
CA SER A 128 8.19 -19.74 -12.42
C SER A 128 6.89 -19.23 -13.00
N PHE A 129 7.00 -18.21 -13.85
CA PHE A 129 5.89 -17.66 -14.61
C PHE A 129 6.29 -17.44 -16.06
N ALA A 130 5.41 -17.81 -16.98
CA ALA A 130 5.51 -17.35 -18.36
C ALA A 130 5.14 -15.86 -18.44
N THR A 131 5.95 -15.09 -19.16
CA THR A 131 5.79 -13.64 -19.35
C THR A 131 5.45 -13.29 -20.79
N ALA A 132 5.69 -14.20 -21.75
CA ALA A 132 5.49 -13.98 -23.18
C ALA A 132 6.18 -12.67 -23.66
N GLY A 133 7.40 -12.41 -23.19
CA GLY A 133 8.17 -11.23 -23.56
C GLY A 133 7.81 -9.94 -22.80
N ALA A 134 6.80 -9.98 -21.92
CA ALA A 134 6.36 -8.81 -21.17
C ALA A 134 7.47 -8.21 -20.29
N LEU A 135 7.42 -6.89 -20.08
CA LEU A 135 8.23 -6.23 -19.05
C LEU A 135 7.75 -6.72 -17.69
N VAL A 136 8.67 -7.19 -16.84
CA VAL A 136 8.35 -7.62 -15.47
C VAL A 136 9.18 -6.81 -14.49
N VAL A 137 8.54 -6.30 -13.44
CA VAL A 137 9.18 -5.60 -12.33
C VAL A 137 8.64 -6.11 -10.99
N PRO A 138 9.40 -6.05 -9.88
CA PRO A 138 8.82 -6.28 -8.57
C PRO A 138 7.94 -5.10 -8.15
N HIS A 139 6.82 -5.38 -7.47
CA HIS A 139 6.04 -4.39 -6.73
C HIS A 139 6.44 -4.47 -5.26
N ILE A 140 7.24 -3.53 -4.77
CA ILE A 140 7.67 -3.51 -3.37
C ILE A 140 6.95 -2.36 -2.67
N SER A 141 6.32 -2.63 -1.54
CA SER A 141 5.51 -1.63 -0.84
C SER A 141 6.35 -0.45 -0.38
N MET A 142 5.80 0.76 -0.56
CA MET A 142 6.44 2.05 -0.23
C MET A 142 7.76 2.35 -0.96
N GLN A 143 8.07 1.56 -2.01
CA GLN A 143 9.26 1.68 -2.82
C GLN A 143 8.90 1.92 -4.28
N TYR A 144 9.59 2.85 -4.90
CA TYR A 144 9.22 3.47 -6.16
C TYR A 144 10.35 3.45 -7.19
N ALA A 145 11.57 3.04 -6.84
CA ALA A 145 12.61 2.77 -7.83
C ALA A 145 12.17 1.71 -8.89
N PRO A 146 11.50 0.60 -8.53
CA PRO A 146 10.96 -0.34 -9.51
C PRO A 146 9.83 0.26 -10.38
N ILE A 147 9.02 1.16 -9.81
CA ILE A 147 7.94 1.84 -10.53
C ILE A 147 8.51 2.83 -11.55
N GLU A 148 9.51 3.63 -11.16
CA GLU A 148 10.25 4.47 -12.08
C GLU A 148 10.86 3.63 -13.22
N PHE A 149 11.54 2.53 -12.89
CA PHE A 149 12.09 1.62 -13.88
C PHE A 149 11.01 1.12 -14.84
N ALA A 150 9.85 0.71 -14.32
CA ALA A 150 8.73 0.25 -15.13
C ALA A 150 8.25 1.33 -16.11
N ILE A 151 8.10 2.57 -15.64
CA ILE A 151 7.66 3.71 -16.47
C ILE A 151 8.69 3.99 -17.57
N ALA A 152 9.96 4.16 -17.20
CA ALA A 152 11.02 4.47 -18.15
C ALA A 152 11.20 3.36 -19.19
N SER A 153 11.23 2.09 -18.77
CA SER A 153 11.39 0.95 -19.68
C SER A 153 10.16 0.74 -20.57
N ALA A 154 8.95 0.97 -20.06
CA ALA A 154 7.73 0.90 -20.86
C ALA A 154 7.74 1.97 -21.97
N ILE A 155 8.11 3.22 -21.64
CA ILE A 155 8.19 4.33 -22.61
C ILE A 155 9.25 4.04 -23.67
N LYS A 156 10.46 3.62 -23.25
CA LYS A 156 11.56 3.28 -24.16
C LYS A 156 11.18 2.15 -25.14
N ARG A 157 10.52 1.10 -24.65
CA ARG A 157 10.10 -0.04 -25.48
C ARG A 157 9.03 0.33 -26.51
N ALA A 158 8.08 1.18 -26.15
CA ALA A 158 7.10 1.67 -27.11
C ALA A 158 7.74 2.49 -28.24
N ALA A 159 8.71 3.36 -27.90
CA ALA A 159 9.46 4.11 -28.89
C ALA A 159 10.25 3.18 -29.84
N ALA A 160 10.92 2.15 -29.31
CA ALA A 160 11.72 1.21 -30.10
C ALA A 160 10.89 0.30 -31.02
N THR A 161 9.67 -0.08 -30.60
CA THR A 161 8.82 -1.02 -31.36
C THR A 161 7.88 -0.33 -32.35
N GLY A 162 7.92 1.00 -32.45
CA GLY A 162 6.95 1.77 -33.24
C GLY A 162 5.50 1.63 -32.74
N ARG A 163 5.29 0.96 -31.60
CA ARG A 163 4.00 0.88 -30.92
C ARG A 163 3.74 2.23 -30.24
N ALA A 164 3.38 3.21 -31.06
CA ALA A 164 2.83 4.46 -30.58
C ALA A 164 1.48 4.16 -29.93
N GLY A 165 1.38 4.40 -28.63
CA GLY A 165 0.15 4.23 -27.87
C GLY A 165 0.31 4.89 -26.52
N ASP A 166 -0.75 5.51 -26.04
CA ASP A 166 -0.72 6.17 -24.73
C ASP A 166 -0.66 5.14 -23.60
N THR A 167 -1.11 3.91 -23.83
CA THR A 167 -1.08 2.84 -22.82
C THR A 167 0.05 1.85 -23.06
N LEU A 168 0.86 1.64 -22.03
CA LEU A 168 2.02 0.75 -22.02
C LEU A 168 1.84 -0.29 -20.92
N LEU A 169 2.00 -1.57 -21.25
CA LEU A 169 1.71 -2.67 -20.33
C LEU A 169 2.97 -3.23 -19.68
N PHE A 170 2.86 -3.62 -18.42
CA PHE A 170 3.88 -4.38 -17.70
C PHE A 170 3.24 -5.42 -16.78
N ARG A 171 4.04 -6.35 -16.29
CA ARG A 171 3.68 -7.37 -15.30
C ARG A 171 4.43 -7.09 -14.01
N GLN A 172 3.88 -7.52 -12.89
CA GLN A 172 4.54 -7.39 -11.60
C GLN A 172 4.28 -8.57 -10.66
N PHE A 173 5.24 -8.87 -9.80
CA PHE A 173 5.08 -9.82 -8.69
C PHE A 173 5.35 -9.12 -7.37
N TYR A 174 4.88 -9.70 -6.25
CA TYR A 174 4.97 -9.08 -4.94
C TYR A 174 5.93 -9.86 -4.03
N PRO A 175 7.20 -9.44 -3.91
CA PRO A 175 8.24 -10.24 -3.25
C PRO A 175 8.04 -10.39 -1.74
N ASP A 176 7.17 -9.58 -1.13
CA ASP A 176 6.81 -9.69 0.29
C ASP A 176 5.77 -10.77 0.60
N ARG A 177 5.22 -11.43 -0.42
CA ARG A 177 4.27 -12.55 -0.22
C ARG A 177 4.95 -13.89 -0.32
N ASP A 178 4.45 -14.84 0.46
CA ASP A 178 4.88 -16.23 0.39
C ASP A 178 4.58 -16.82 -0.99
N VAL A 179 5.52 -17.64 -1.47
CA VAL A 179 5.36 -18.33 -2.75
C VAL A 179 4.36 -19.47 -2.57
N GLY A 180 3.18 -19.30 -3.16
CA GLY A 180 2.11 -20.30 -3.15
C GLY A 180 1.12 -20.08 -4.29
N PRO A 181 -0.04 -20.77 -4.30
CA PRO A 181 -1.02 -20.69 -5.39
C PRO A 181 -1.48 -19.27 -5.70
N ARG A 182 -1.57 -18.40 -4.68
CA ARG A 182 -1.95 -16.98 -4.77
C ARG A 182 -0.81 -16.04 -5.17
N PHE A 183 0.42 -16.54 -5.28
CA PHE A 183 1.58 -15.80 -5.79
C PHE A 183 1.51 -15.78 -7.32
N VAL A 184 1.00 -14.70 -7.92
CA VAL A 184 0.74 -14.59 -9.36
C VAL A 184 1.36 -13.34 -9.96
N LEU A 185 1.55 -13.33 -11.28
CA LEU A 185 1.90 -12.10 -12.01
C LEU A 185 0.66 -11.24 -12.20
N HIS A 186 0.73 -10.03 -11.67
CA HIS A 186 -0.29 -9.00 -11.80
C HIS A 186 -0.04 -8.13 -13.02
N CYS A 187 -1.10 -7.43 -13.45
CA CYS A 187 -1.04 -6.51 -14.56
C CYS A 187 -0.82 -5.09 -14.07
N GLY A 188 0.01 -4.36 -14.80
CA GLY A 188 0.19 -2.93 -14.65
C GLY A 188 0.11 -2.23 -16.00
N ARG A 189 -0.30 -0.97 -15.97
CA ARG A 189 -0.33 -0.10 -17.14
C ARG A 189 0.14 1.31 -16.79
N VAL A 190 0.94 1.86 -17.68
CA VAL A 190 1.36 3.26 -17.70
C VAL A 190 0.60 3.93 -18.82
N ILE A 191 -0.16 4.97 -18.50
CA ILE A 191 -0.97 5.72 -19.47
C ILE A 191 -0.38 7.13 -19.58
N ARG A 192 0.19 7.47 -20.73
CA ARG A 192 0.69 8.82 -21.02
C ARG A 192 -0.50 9.74 -21.23
N THR A 193 -0.53 10.87 -20.53
CA THR A 193 -1.63 11.83 -20.64
C THR A 193 -1.22 13.12 -21.34
N ASN A 194 -0.01 13.62 -21.04
CA ASN A 194 0.63 14.73 -21.73
C ASN A 194 2.15 14.71 -21.51
N SER A 195 2.87 15.71 -22.03
CA SER A 195 4.31 15.84 -21.79
C SER A 195 4.60 15.96 -20.29
N GLY A 196 5.34 15.00 -19.74
CA GLY A 196 5.77 15.01 -18.34
C GLY A 196 4.78 14.43 -17.34
N ARG A 197 3.66 13.83 -17.78
CA ARG A 197 2.73 13.13 -16.87
C ARG A 197 2.32 11.75 -17.37
N VAL A 198 2.20 10.82 -16.43
CA VAL A 198 1.66 9.48 -16.66
C VAL A 198 0.69 9.12 -15.54
N GLU A 199 -0.38 8.42 -15.90
CA GLU A 199 -1.21 7.69 -14.95
C GLU A 199 -0.69 6.26 -14.81
N LEU A 200 -0.55 5.78 -13.59
CA LEU A 200 -0.20 4.40 -13.29
C LEU A 200 -1.43 3.67 -12.74
N ARG A 201 -1.74 2.49 -13.28
CA ARG A 201 -2.76 1.58 -12.73
C ARG A 201 -2.19 0.18 -12.63
N HIS A 202 -2.45 -0.50 -11.51
CA HIS A 202 -2.17 -1.92 -11.36
C HIS A 202 -3.16 -2.55 -10.38
N ASP A 203 -3.28 -3.88 -10.43
CA ASP A 203 -4.34 -4.64 -9.73
C ASP A 203 -4.43 -4.33 -8.22
N TRP A 204 -3.29 -4.09 -7.57
CA TRP A 204 -3.19 -3.81 -6.13
C TRP A 204 -3.38 -2.35 -5.72
N LEU A 205 -3.31 -1.43 -6.68
CA LEU A 205 -3.40 -0.01 -6.37
C LEU A 205 -4.83 0.38 -5.95
N ALA A 206 -5.81 -0.33 -6.53
CA ALA A 206 -7.24 -0.04 -6.44
C ALA A 206 -7.49 1.45 -6.68
N GLY A 207 -7.31 1.86 -7.93
CA GLY A 207 -7.39 3.26 -8.37
C GLY A 207 -6.32 3.61 -9.39
N THR A 208 -6.02 4.89 -9.49
CA THR A 208 -5.02 5.45 -10.43
C THR A 208 -4.04 6.35 -9.69
N ALA A 209 -2.74 6.15 -9.89
CA ALA A 209 -1.75 7.10 -9.39
C ALA A 209 -1.38 8.10 -10.47
N ASP A 210 -1.18 9.35 -10.06
CA ASP A 210 -0.71 10.43 -10.92
C ASP A 210 0.80 10.59 -10.72
N VAL A 211 1.55 10.51 -11.81
CA VAL A 211 3.00 10.54 -11.76
C VAL A 211 3.51 11.63 -12.68
N THR A 212 4.43 12.45 -12.19
CA THR A 212 5.18 13.39 -13.03
C THR A 212 6.53 12.82 -13.38
N ILE A 213 6.95 13.03 -14.62
CA ILE A 213 8.23 12.54 -15.14
C ILE A 213 8.99 13.68 -15.84
N ASP A 214 10.31 13.58 -15.86
CA ASP A 214 11.14 14.45 -16.69
C ASP A 214 11.18 13.99 -18.15
N SER A 215 11.93 14.72 -19.00
CA SER A 215 12.06 14.41 -20.43
C SER A 215 12.75 13.06 -20.72
N SER A 216 13.47 12.51 -19.75
CA SER A 216 14.10 11.18 -19.84
C SER A 216 13.22 10.06 -19.30
N GLY A 217 12.01 10.38 -18.80
CA GLY A 217 11.08 9.42 -18.22
C GLY A 217 11.39 9.06 -16.77
N ARG A 218 12.27 9.81 -16.09
CA ARG A 218 12.53 9.63 -14.65
C ARG A 218 11.38 10.21 -13.85
N MET A 219 10.97 9.49 -12.81
CA MET A 219 9.90 9.89 -11.91
C MET A 219 10.35 11.04 -11.01
N LEU A 220 9.57 12.12 -10.99
CA LEU A 220 9.80 13.28 -10.13
C LEU A 220 8.87 13.25 -8.91
N THR A 221 7.58 13.00 -9.15
CA THR A 221 6.58 12.84 -8.09
C THR A 221 5.63 11.70 -8.41
N TYR A 222 5.11 11.08 -7.36
CA TYR A 222 4.01 10.13 -7.43
C TYR A 222 2.92 10.54 -6.44
N SER A 223 1.68 10.55 -6.90
CA SER A 223 0.50 10.80 -6.07
C SER A 223 -0.43 9.60 -6.13
N GLY A 224 -0.55 8.91 -4.99
CA GLY A 224 -1.52 7.84 -4.77
C GLY A 224 -2.87 8.35 -4.27
N GLN A 225 -3.20 9.64 -4.41
CA GLN A 225 -4.43 10.18 -3.81
C GLN A 225 -5.71 9.58 -4.42
N ARG A 226 -5.70 9.19 -5.69
CA ARG A 226 -6.83 8.47 -6.32
C ARG A 226 -6.70 6.95 -6.19
N THR A 227 -6.00 6.47 -5.16
CA THR A 227 -5.75 5.05 -4.89
C THR A 227 -6.01 4.71 -3.44
N THR A 228 -5.99 3.43 -3.11
CA THR A 228 -6.08 2.99 -1.71
C THR A 228 -4.85 3.29 -0.87
N TYR A 229 -3.70 3.57 -1.49
CA TYR A 229 -2.43 3.81 -0.78
C TYR A 229 -2.40 5.22 -0.19
N LYS A 230 -2.95 6.22 -0.89
CA LYS A 230 -3.04 7.63 -0.44
C LYS A 230 -1.70 8.29 -0.08
N VAL A 231 -0.58 7.69 -0.48
CA VAL A 231 0.76 8.22 -0.26
C VAL A 231 1.15 9.24 -1.32
N LEU A 232 2.09 10.10 -0.96
CA LEU A 232 2.80 10.98 -1.87
C LEU A 232 4.28 10.59 -1.86
N VAL A 233 4.93 10.64 -3.02
CA VAL A 233 6.36 10.34 -3.16
C VAL A 233 7.03 11.48 -3.89
N THR A 234 8.20 11.85 -3.40
CA THR A 234 9.04 12.87 -4.02
C THR A 234 10.43 12.29 -4.30
N ARG A 235 10.93 12.50 -5.52
CA ARG A 235 12.32 12.24 -5.86
C ARG A 235 13.22 13.29 -5.20
N THR A 236 14.28 12.86 -4.54
CA THR A 236 15.31 13.75 -3.98
C THR A 236 16.60 13.61 -4.78
N ALA A 237 17.21 14.74 -5.15
CA ALA A 237 18.50 14.72 -5.85
C ALA A 237 19.64 14.30 -4.92
N ALA A 238 19.65 14.80 -3.68
CA ALA A 238 20.48 14.25 -2.62
C ALA A 238 19.76 13.02 -2.02
N PRO A 239 20.40 11.85 -1.95
CA PRO A 239 19.81 10.70 -1.30
C PRO A 239 19.50 10.98 0.18
N PRO A 240 18.39 10.45 0.73
CA PRO A 240 18.11 10.54 2.15
C PRO A 240 19.15 9.72 2.95
N ASP A 241 19.44 10.15 4.18
CA ASP A 241 20.23 9.36 5.13
C ASP A 241 19.40 8.16 5.61
N ILE A 242 19.48 7.07 4.86
CA ILE A 242 18.69 5.87 5.12
C ILE A 242 19.03 5.26 6.48
N ASP A 243 20.29 5.28 6.92
CA ASP A 243 20.69 4.69 8.19
C ASP A 243 20.14 5.49 9.39
N ALA A 244 20.14 6.82 9.32
CA ALA A 244 19.49 7.66 10.33
C ALA A 244 17.97 7.41 10.39
N ILE A 245 17.30 7.31 9.23
CA ILE A 245 15.86 7.02 9.17
C ILE A 245 15.56 5.63 9.73
N ARG A 246 16.35 4.62 9.37
CA ARG A 246 16.26 3.24 9.89
C ARG A 246 16.37 3.23 11.42
N ALA A 247 17.38 3.90 11.97
CA ALA A 247 17.61 3.97 13.41
C ALA A 247 16.43 4.65 14.12
N SER A 248 15.93 5.77 13.60
CA SER A 248 14.80 6.49 14.16
C SER A 248 13.53 5.64 14.16
N LEU A 249 13.18 5.03 13.02
CA LEU A 249 11.96 4.22 12.90
C LEU A 249 12.02 2.97 13.78
N ALA A 250 13.16 2.29 13.85
CA ALA A 250 13.32 1.13 14.73
C ALA A 250 13.29 1.51 16.21
N ALA A 251 13.84 2.66 16.60
CA ALA A 251 13.74 3.16 17.97
C ALA A 251 12.29 3.46 18.34
N ASP A 252 11.54 4.10 17.45
CA ASP A 252 10.12 4.40 17.62
C ASP A 252 9.29 3.13 17.80
N GLU A 253 9.51 2.12 16.95
CA GLU A 253 8.80 0.84 17.04
C GLU A 253 9.15 0.07 18.31
N ARG A 254 10.41 0.10 18.77
CA ARG A 254 10.78 -0.53 20.06
C ARG A 254 10.07 0.10 21.24
N GLN A 255 9.84 1.41 21.20
CA GLN A 255 9.18 2.14 22.28
C GLN A 255 7.66 1.99 22.25
N ARG A 256 7.05 2.01 21.07
CA ARG A 256 5.59 2.11 20.89
C ARG A 256 4.93 0.84 20.35
N GLY A 257 5.73 -0.17 19.99
CA GLY A 257 5.29 -1.36 19.28
C GLY A 257 5.07 -1.12 17.77
N PRO A 258 4.64 -2.18 17.05
CA PRO A 258 4.26 -2.08 15.65
C PRO A 258 3.19 -1.02 15.43
N ALA A 259 3.33 -0.22 14.38
CA ALA A 259 2.48 0.94 14.15
C ALA A 259 1.76 0.82 12.80
N PRO A 260 0.72 -0.03 12.71
CA PRO A 260 -0.06 -0.18 11.50
C PRO A 260 -0.69 1.16 11.10
N LEU A 261 -0.68 1.46 9.79
CA LEU A 261 -1.22 2.73 9.28
C LEU A 261 -2.73 2.92 9.53
N SER A 262 -3.46 1.83 9.80
CA SER A 262 -4.83 1.83 10.30
C SER A 262 -5.04 0.59 11.18
N VAL A 263 -5.63 0.79 12.36
CA VAL A 263 -6.09 -0.30 13.24
C VAL A 263 -7.55 -0.64 12.97
N ARG A 264 -8.03 -1.73 13.56
CA ARG A 264 -9.45 -2.08 13.65
C ARG A 264 -10.00 -1.72 15.01
N ASP A 265 -11.25 -1.28 15.04
CA ASP A 265 -11.96 -0.91 16.27
C ASP A 265 -13.43 -1.36 16.17
N THR A 266 -14.10 -1.46 17.31
CA THR A 266 -15.51 -1.88 17.38
C THR A 266 -16.34 -0.95 18.23
N ALA A 267 -17.58 -0.68 17.81
CA ALA A 267 -18.59 0.01 18.61
C ALA A 267 -19.78 -0.92 18.84
N ARG A 268 -20.27 -0.99 20.08
CA ARG A 268 -21.40 -1.85 20.44
C ARG A 268 -22.35 -1.14 21.39
N VAL A 269 -23.63 -1.39 21.24
CA VAL A 269 -24.66 -0.91 22.17
C VAL A 269 -25.85 -1.86 22.19
N GLU A 270 -26.54 -1.90 23.32
CA GLU A 270 -27.86 -2.53 23.45
C GLU A 270 -28.93 -1.43 23.47
N VAL A 271 -29.95 -1.58 22.62
CA VAL A 271 -31.09 -0.67 22.52
C VAL A 271 -32.35 -1.52 22.59
N GLY A 272 -33.04 -1.47 23.73
CA GLY A 272 -34.12 -2.41 24.04
C GLY A 272 -33.61 -3.85 24.00
N SER A 273 -34.14 -4.67 23.09
CA SER A 273 -33.69 -6.04 22.86
C SER A 273 -32.67 -6.21 21.73
N ALA A 274 -32.32 -5.12 21.02
CA ALA A 274 -31.37 -5.17 19.91
C ALA A 274 -29.94 -4.96 20.39
N LEU A 275 -29.06 -5.88 20.03
CA LEU A 275 -27.62 -5.70 20.08
C LEU A 275 -27.16 -5.17 18.71
N LEU A 276 -26.50 -4.01 18.73
CA LEU A 276 -25.93 -3.37 17.56
C LEU A 276 -24.40 -3.42 17.66
N LEU A 277 -23.73 -3.83 16.59
CA LEU A 277 -22.28 -3.92 16.49
C LEU A 277 -21.80 -3.27 15.20
N VAL A 278 -20.75 -2.46 15.28
CA VAL A 278 -19.98 -1.96 14.15
C VAL A 278 -18.52 -2.40 14.31
N ASP A 279 -17.94 -3.01 13.28
CA ASP A 279 -16.50 -3.29 13.16
C ASP A 279 -15.95 -2.49 11.98
N TYR A 280 -14.92 -1.67 12.22
CA TYR A 280 -14.46 -0.69 11.24
C TYR A 280 -12.97 -0.42 11.32
N GLY A 281 -12.39 -0.07 10.16
CA GLY A 281 -11.02 0.42 10.09
C GLY A 281 -10.92 1.88 10.54
N ARG A 282 -9.92 2.18 11.37
CA ARG A 282 -9.73 3.46 12.05
C ARG A 282 -8.53 4.26 11.50
N PRO A 283 -8.62 4.85 10.29
CA PRO A 283 -7.51 5.63 9.71
C PRO A 283 -7.24 6.92 10.48
N LEU A 284 -5.98 7.35 10.47
CA LEU A 284 -5.54 8.64 11.00
C LEU A 284 -5.56 9.73 9.94
N ARG A 285 -5.88 10.97 10.31
CA ARG A 285 -5.91 12.13 9.42
C ARG A 285 -4.51 12.46 8.91
N ARG A 286 -3.51 12.47 9.80
CA ARG A 286 -2.10 12.81 9.50
C ARG A 286 -1.95 14.16 8.83
N GLY A 287 -2.69 15.16 9.32
CA GLY A 287 -2.71 16.52 8.75
C GLY A 287 -3.35 16.64 7.36
N ARG A 288 -3.87 15.56 6.76
CA ARG A 288 -4.49 15.60 5.43
C ARG A 288 -5.85 16.29 5.46
N MET A 289 -6.23 16.89 4.32
CA MET A 289 -7.60 17.31 4.06
C MET A 289 -8.46 16.06 3.82
N LEU A 290 -9.60 15.95 4.50
CA LEU A 290 -10.42 14.74 4.46
C LEU A 290 -11.42 14.77 3.31
N LEU A 291 -12.49 15.57 3.44
CA LEU A 291 -13.51 15.72 2.40
C LEU A 291 -12.94 16.46 1.18
N GLY A 292 -13.30 16.00 -0.01
CA GLY A 292 -12.77 16.50 -1.29
C GLY A 292 -11.34 16.05 -1.62
N ASN A 293 -10.69 15.25 -0.75
CA ASN A 293 -9.34 14.74 -1.01
C ASN A 293 -9.18 13.27 -0.58
N VAL A 294 -8.94 12.98 0.71
CA VAL A 294 -8.84 11.59 1.18
C VAL A 294 -10.14 10.84 0.90
N ILE A 295 -11.27 11.50 1.16
CA ILE A 295 -12.63 11.07 0.84
C ILE A 295 -13.12 11.96 -0.30
N GLY A 296 -13.24 11.40 -1.50
CA GLY A 296 -13.73 12.13 -2.68
C GLY A 296 -15.23 12.41 -2.57
N PHE A 297 -15.66 13.57 -3.07
CA PHE A 297 -17.08 13.84 -3.26
C PHE A 297 -17.66 12.98 -4.40
N ASP A 298 -18.94 12.64 -4.28
CA ASP A 298 -19.69 11.83 -5.24
C ASP A 298 -19.06 10.46 -5.51
N GLN A 299 -18.28 9.96 -4.54
CA GLN A 299 -17.61 8.68 -4.58
C GLN A 299 -17.97 7.84 -3.36
N VAL A 300 -18.38 6.60 -3.61
CA VAL A 300 -18.64 5.63 -2.54
C VAL A 300 -17.35 5.34 -1.79
N TRP A 301 -17.35 5.65 -0.51
CA TRP A 301 -16.27 5.38 0.43
C TRP A 301 -16.68 4.25 1.37
N ARG A 302 -15.75 3.34 1.64
CA ARG A 302 -15.90 2.22 2.59
C ARG A 302 -16.09 2.63 4.06
N THR A 303 -16.17 3.93 4.33
CA THR A 303 -16.38 4.49 5.67
C THR A 303 -15.35 3.95 6.66
N GLY A 304 -14.07 4.02 6.30
CA GLY A 304 -12.96 3.46 7.06
C GLY A 304 -11.74 3.10 6.20
N ALA A 305 -10.95 2.12 6.65
CA ALA A 305 -9.74 1.64 5.98
C ALA A 305 -9.63 0.10 5.94
N ASN A 306 -8.92 -0.40 4.93
CA ASN A 306 -8.73 -1.83 4.61
C ASN A 306 -10.03 -2.51 4.12
N GLU A 307 -10.56 -3.49 4.85
CA GLU A 307 -11.88 -4.10 4.61
C GLU A 307 -13.02 -3.09 4.82
N ALA A 308 -14.23 -3.41 4.34
CA ALA A 308 -15.41 -2.58 4.54
C ALA A 308 -15.78 -2.46 6.04
N THR A 309 -16.57 -1.44 6.39
CA THR A 309 -17.14 -1.31 7.73
C THR A 309 -18.33 -2.25 7.87
N HIS A 310 -18.27 -3.20 8.79
CA HIS A 310 -19.34 -4.18 9.03
C HIS A 310 -20.30 -3.67 10.08
N PHE A 311 -21.58 -3.96 9.86
CA PHE A 311 -22.65 -3.65 10.80
C PHE A 311 -23.52 -4.87 11.03
N THR A 312 -23.79 -5.19 12.28
CA THR A 312 -24.68 -6.29 12.68
C THR A 312 -25.76 -5.76 13.62
N THR A 313 -26.99 -6.20 13.40
CA THR A 313 -28.12 -5.97 14.31
C THR A 313 -28.81 -7.30 14.62
N SER A 314 -29.08 -7.55 15.91
CA SER A 314 -29.78 -8.78 16.35
C SER A 314 -31.30 -8.72 16.22
N SER A 315 -31.87 -7.54 15.94
CA SER A 315 -33.32 -7.34 15.77
C SER A 315 -33.59 -6.41 14.58
N PRO A 316 -34.81 -6.43 14.02
CA PRO A 316 -35.22 -5.43 13.04
C PRO A 316 -35.13 -4.02 13.63
N ILE A 317 -34.51 -3.10 12.89
CA ILE A 317 -34.41 -1.68 13.26
C ILE A 317 -34.75 -0.80 12.06
N THR A 318 -34.78 0.51 12.28
CA THR A 318 -34.61 1.49 11.20
C THR A 318 -33.30 2.25 11.36
N ILE A 319 -32.69 2.61 10.23
CA ILE A 319 -31.54 3.52 10.17
C ILE A 319 -31.95 4.72 9.31
N ALA A 320 -32.09 5.90 9.91
CA ALA A 320 -32.62 7.10 9.24
C ALA A 320 -33.90 6.81 8.42
N GLY A 321 -34.80 6.00 8.98
CA GLY A 321 -36.06 5.59 8.35
C GLY A 321 -35.98 4.38 7.40
N LEU A 322 -34.78 3.92 7.00
CA LEU A 322 -34.62 2.70 6.22
C LEU A 322 -34.84 1.46 7.10
N ASN A 323 -35.73 0.56 6.68
CA ASN A 323 -35.95 -0.71 7.36
C ASN A 323 -34.76 -1.66 7.17
N VAL A 324 -34.14 -2.06 8.28
CA VAL A 324 -33.00 -2.98 8.29
C VAL A 324 -33.37 -4.22 9.11
N PRO A 325 -33.65 -5.36 8.46
CA PRO A 325 -33.87 -6.63 9.14
C PRO A 325 -32.66 -7.05 9.98
N ALA A 326 -32.89 -7.89 10.99
CA ALA A 326 -31.81 -8.53 11.73
C ALA A 326 -30.84 -9.25 10.78
N GLY A 327 -29.53 -9.08 11.00
CA GLY A 327 -28.50 -9.63 10.12
C GLY A 327 -27.22 -8.82 10.12
N SER A 328 -26.33 -9.18 9.20
CA SER A 328 -25.04 -8.53 8.98
C SER A 328 -25.00 -7.85 7.62
N TYR A 329 -24.43 -6.66 7.59
CA TYR A 329 -24.35 -5.76 6.44
C TYR A 329 -22.97 -5.10 6.41
N THR A 330 -22.70 -4.38 5.33
CA THR A 330 -21.61 -3.39 5.30
C THR A 330 -22.17 -1.98 5.16
N LEU A 331 -21.47 -1.01 5.77
CA LEU A 331 -21.79 0.40 5.72
C LEU A 331 -20.80 1.12 4.81
N TRP A 332 -21.35 1.93 3.90
CA TRP A 332 -20.60 2.80 3.01
C TRP A 332 -21.16 4.22 3.12
N THR A 333 -20.38 5.21 2.74
CA THR A 333 -20.81 6.61 2.74
C THR A 333 -20.46 7.25 1.42
N MET A 334 -21.28 8.18 0.98
CA MET A 334 -21.02 8.98 -0.21
C MET A 334 -21.24 10.44 0.15
N PRO A 335 -20.16 11.21 0.41
CA PRO A 335 -20.30 12.62 0.66
C PRO A 335 -20.52 13.38 -0.65
N HIS A 336 -21.34 14.40 -0.58
CA HIS A 336 -21.58 15.41 -1.59
C HIS A 336 -21.06 16.76 -1.11
N ALA A 337 -21.13 17.78 -1.95
CA ALA A 337 -20.69 19.13 -1.55
C ALA A 337 -21.53 19.72 -0.39
N ASP A 338 -22.79 19.30 -0.26
CA ASP A 338 -23.79 19.86 0.66
C ASP A 338 -24.47 18.82 1.56
N GLY A 339 -23.99 17.57 1.57
CA GLY A 339 -24.58 16.51 2.38
C GLY A 339 -23.82 15.19 2.31
N VAL A 340 -24.37 14.14 2.93
CA VAL A 340 -23.79 12.80 2.90
C VAL A 340 -24.87 11.75 2.98
N GLU A 341 -24.70 10.68 2.21
CA GLU A 341 -25.54 9.48 2.29
C GLU A 341 -24.82 8.37 3.05
N LEU A 342 -25.55 7.67 3.92
CA LEU A 342 -25.20 6.35 4.43
C LEU A 342 -25.82 5.29 3.52
N ILE A 343 -25.03 4.31 3.12
CA ILE A 343 -25.44 3.20 2.27
C ILE A 343 -25.33 1.92 3.11
N VAL A 344 -26.43 1.18 3.22
CA VAL A 344 -26.45 -0.14 3.84
C VAL A 344 -26.44 -1.18 2.74
N ASN A 345 -25.41 -2.02 2.69
CA ASN A 345 -25.19 -3.00 1.62
C ASN A 345 -25.18 -4.43 2.16
N ARG A 346 -25.76 -5.37 1.41
CA ARG A 346 -25.91 -6.79 1.82
C ARG A 346 -24.63 -7.61 1.67
N GLN A 347 -23.62 -7.13 0.94
CA GLN A 347 -22.33 -7.81 0.86
C GLN A 347 -21.64 -7.81 2.22
N THR A 348 -21.07 -8.96 2.57
CA THR A 348 -20.26 -9.14 3.77
C THR A 348 -18.99 -9.93 3.44
N GLY A 349 -17.90 -9.66 4.17
CA GLY A 349 -16.62 -10.37 4.05
C GLY A 349 -15.75 -9.99 2.84
N GLN A 350 -16.17 -8.98 2.08
CA GLN A 350 -15.45 -8.45 0.92
C GLN A 350 -14.37 -7.42 1.32
N TRP A 351 -13.38 -7.25 0.44
CA TRP A 351 -12.38 -6.18 0.60
C TRP A 351 -13.04 -4.81 0.46
N GLY A 352 -12.53 -3.78 1.16
CA GLY A 352 -13.18 -2.47 1.26
C GLY A 352 -13.15 -1.63 -0.02
N THR A 353 -12.77 -2.18 -1.16
CA THR A 353 -12.98 -1.55 -2.48
C THR A 353 -13.86 -2.38 -3.41
N SER A 354 -14.32 -3.56 -2.97
CA SER A 354 -15.16 -4.47 -3.74
C SER A 354 -16.64 -4.17 -3.44
N TYR A 355 -17.10 -3.00 -3.84
CA TYR A 355 -18.49 -2.55 -3.65
C TYR A 355 -19.35 -2.90 -4.88
N ASP A 356 -20.51 -3.53 -4.64
CA ASP A 356 -21.53 -3.81 -5.64
C ASP A 356 -22.83 -3.04 -5.30
N PRO A 357 -23.19 -2.00 -6.08
CA PRO A 357 -24.40 -1.21 -5.82
C PRO A 357 -25.69 -2.01 -5.98
N THR A 358 -25.70 -3.15 -6.68
CA THR A 358 -26.89 -4.01 -6.81
C THR A 358 -27.27 -4.69 -5.50
N GLN A 359 -26.34 -4.71 -4.54
CA GLN A 359 -26.53 -5.30 -3.21
C GLN A 359 -26.98 -4.28 -2.16
N ASP A 360 -27.16 -3.00 -2.54
CA ASP A 360 -27.67 -1.97 -1.63
C ASP A 360 -29.06 -2.38 -1.09
N LEU A 361 -29.18 -2.41 0.23
CA LEU A 361 -30.49 -2.46 0.91
C LEU A 361 -31.19 -1.11 0.81
N GLY A 362 -30.42 -0.02 0.91
CA GLY A 362 -30.91 1.33 0.72
C GLY A 362 -29.83 2.37 1.00
N ARG A 363 -30.15 3.61 0.64
CA ARG A 363 -29.35 4.80 0.90
C ARG A 363 -30.19 5.78 1.68
N VAL A 364 -29.61 6.41 2.69
CA VAL A 364 -30.31 7.34 3.58
C VAL A 364 -29.45 8.57 3.83
N PRO A 365 -30.05 9.77 3.89
CA PRO A 365 -29.30 10.96 4.25
C PRO A 365 -28.84 10.87 5.71
N MET A 366 -27.63 11.35 5.98
CA MET A 366 -27.16 11.60 7.34
C MET A 366 -27.17 13.10 7.63
N GLN A 367 -27.21 13.46 8.90
CA GLN A 367 -26.94 14.84 9.31
C GLN A 367 -25.44 15.11 9.27
N HIS A 368 -25.03 16.27 8.77
CA HIS A 368 -23.64 16.73 8.79
C HIS A 368 -23.50 17.95 9.69
N GLU A 369 -22.55 17.88 10.62
CA GLU A 369 -22.12 18.97 11.48
C GLU A 369 -20.60 19.18 11.34
N GLU A 370 -20.15 20.43 11.28
CA GLU A 370 -18.73 20.76 11.49
C GLU A 370 -18.44 20.89 12.99
N VAL A 371 -17.44 20.15 13.47
CA VAL A 371 -16.97 20.17 14.85
C VAL A 371 -15.73 21.07 14.98
N GLY A 372 -15.70 21.88 16.05
CA GLY A 372 -14.63 22.87 16.25
C GLY A 372 -13.24 22.29 16.57
N GLN A 373 -13.17 21.05 17.08
CA GLN A 373 -11.90 20.36 17.34
C GLN A 373 -11.68 19.24 16.32
N SER A 374 -10.52 19.24 15.69
CA SER A 374 -10.14 18.20 14.72
C SER A 374 -9.89 16.86 15.43
N ILE A 375 -10.61 15.83 15.01
CA ILE A 375 -10.48 14.46 15.51
C ILE A 375 -9.45 13.70 14.65
N GLU A 376 -8.37 13.22 15.25
CA GLU A 376 -7.25 12.64 14.50
C GLU A 376 -7.56 11.26 13.92
N ALA A 377 -8.12 10.36 14.74
CA ALA A 377 -8.51 9.02 14.32
C ALA A 377 -9.99 8.99 13.97
N PHE A 378 -10.33 8.53 12.76
CA PHE A 378 -11.72 8.26 12.38
C PHE A 378 -12.40 7.46 13.48
N THR A 379 -13.63 7.76 13.85
CA THR A 379 -14.27 7.09 14.99
C THR A 379 -15.75 6.91 14.69
N ILE A 380 -16.25 5.69 14.88
CA ILE A 380 -17.68 5.38 14.88
C ILE A 380 -18.09 5.07 16.31
N ARG A 381 -19.18 5.71 16.77
CA ARG A 381 -19.81 5.45 18.07
C ARG A 381 -21.28 5.17 17.90
N LEU A 382 -21.82 4.40 18.84
CA LEU A 382 -23.26 4.19 19.00
C LEU A 382 -23.64 4.77 20.36
N THR A 383 -24.57 5.72 20.38
CA THR A 383 -25.06 6.37 21.61
C THR A 383 -26.52 6.07 21.80
N THR A 384 -26.95 5.69 23.00
CA THR A 384 -28.38 5.53 23.30
C THR A 384 -29.04 6.88 23.57
N ASP A 385 -30.17 7.13 22.91
CA ASP A 385 -30.95 8.37 23.06
C ASP A 385 -32.32 8.12 23.72
N GLY A 386 -32.56 6.87 24.13
CA GLY A 386 -33.77 6.42 24.82
C GLY A 386 -33.87 4.89 24.85
N PRO A 387 -34.98 4.34 25.36
CA PRO A 387 -35.16 2.88 25.48
C PRO A 387 -35.15 2.13 24.14
N THR A 388 -35.59 2.79 23.07
CA THR A 388 -35.72 2.22 21.72
C THR A 388 -34.96 3.03 20.66
N HIS A 389 -34.20 4.04 21.08
CA HIS A 389 -33.53 4.99 20.18
C HIS A 389 -32.04 5.02 20.45
N ALA A 390 -31.26 5.08 19.38
CA ALA A 390 -29.84 5.35 19.42
C ALA A 390 -29.42 6.20 18.22
N THR A 391 -28.21 6.72 18.25
CA THR A 391 -27.60 7.42 17.12
C THR A 391 -26.27 6.77 16.78
N MET A 392 -26.06 6.52 15.49
CA MET A 392 -24.76 6.18 14.93
C MET A 392 -24.02 7.47 14.58
N VAL A 393 -22.86 7.69 15.20
CA VAL A 393 -22.05 8.90 15.06
C VAL A 393 -20.73 8.54 14.40
N PHE A 394 -20.38 9.24 13.32
CA PHE A 394 -19.14 9.09 12.58
C PHE A 394 -18.37 10.41 12.67
N GLU A 395 -17.09 10.35 13.03
CA GLU A 395 -16.30 11.57 13.21
C GLU A 395 -14.89 11.41 12.65
N TRP A 396 -14.42 12.41 11.90
CA TRP A 396 -13.03 12.52 11.48
C TRP A 396 -12.66 13.94 11.10
N GLY A 397 -11.49 14.40 11.54
CA GLY A 397 -11.08 15.78 11.33
C GLY A 397 -12.15 16.70 11.90
N THR A 398 -12.69 17.60 11.08
CA THR A 398 -13.68 18.58 11.51
C THR A 398 -15.11 18.19 11.16
N PHE A 399 -15.38 17.02 10.58
CA PHE A 399 -16.77 16.63 10.30
C PHE A 399 -17.29 15.59 11.31
N ARG A 400 -18.58 15.71 11.61
CA ARG A 400 -19.41 14.71 12.27
C ARG A 400 -20.59 14.39 11.37
N TRP A 401 -20.85 13.10 11.17
CA TRP A 401 -22.06 12.61 10.52
C TRP A 401 -22.88 11.76 11.48
N THR A 402 -24.20 11.94 11.48
CA THR A 402 -25.09 11.17 12.36
C THR A 402 -26.29 10.56 11.64
N ALA A 403 -26.61 9.32 11.99
CA ALA A 403 -27.78 8.61 11.51
C ALA A 403 -28.58 8.05 12.71
N PRO A 404 -29.86 8.42 12.88
CA PRO A 404 -30.68 7.89 13.96
C PRO A 404 -31.01 6.42 13.72
N LEU A 405 -31.10 5.66 14.80
CA LEU A 405 -31.41 4.24 14.87
C LEU A 405 -32.64 4.05 15.77
N VAL A 406 -33.63 3.29 15.30
CA VAL A 406 -34.84 3.03 16.08
C VAL A 406 -35.18 1.55 16.06
N LEU A 407 -35.35 0.96 17.24
CA LEU A 407 -35.87 -0.40 17.39
C LEU A 407 -37.31 -0.46 16.86
N ARG A 408 -37.60 -1.48 16.05
CA ARG A 408 -38.94 -1.68 15.46
C ARG A 408 -39.83 -2.59 16.28
#